data_AF-A0A1H9QGY8-F1
#
_entry.id   AF-A0A1H9QGY8-F1
#
_cell.length_a   1.000
_cell.length_b   1.000
_cell.length_c   1.000
_cell.angle_alpha   90.00
_cell.angle_beta   90.00
_cell.angle_gamma   90.00
#
_symmetry.space_group_name_H-M   'P 1'
#
loop_
_entity.id
_entity.type
_entity.pdbx_description
1 polymer ?
#
loop_
_entity_poly.entity_id
_entity_poly.type
_entity_poly.pdbx_seq_one_letter_code
_entity_poly.pdbx_strand_id
1 'polypeptide(L)'
;MFIPDIYKNENQEDIHAFLRENSFGILINQTEGRLTATHIPLELDTNIKGNLILQGHLSRENPQWKAFSENDEILAIFSGPHSYISSSWYDHENVPTWNYIAVHVYGKIKIIEGEAVIASLKKLVDKYEIAS
;
A
#
# COMPACT_ATOMS: atom_id res chain seq x y z
N MET A 1 5.99 4.82 -11.65
CA MET A 1 6.71 3.63 -12.15
C MET A 1 6.41 3.49 -13.62
N PHE A 2 7.41 3.17 -14.45
CA PHE A 2 7.16 2.80 -15.85
C PHE A 2 6.62 1.37 -15.90
N ILE A 3 5.53 1.17 -16.64
CA ILE A 3 4.88 -0.14 -16.79
C ILE A 3 4.62 -0.32 -18.29
N PRO A 4 5.26 -1.29 -18.96
CA PRO A 4 4.92 -1.62 -20.34
C PRO A 4 3.44 -1.97 -20.46
N ASP A 5 2.78 -1.55 -21.55
CA ASP A 5 1.33 -1.71 -21.70
C ASP A 5 0.86 -3.17 -21.54
N ILE A 6 1.65 -4.14 -22.01
CA ILE A 6 1.36 -5.58 -21.91
C ILE A 6 1.31 -6.10 -20.45
N TYR A 7 1.90 -5.37 -19.50
CA TYR A 7 1.92 -5.73 -18.08
C TYR A 7 1.04 -4.81 -17.22
N LYS A 8 0.39 -3.81 -17.84
CA LYS A 8 -0.48 -2.89 -17.14
C LYS A 8 -1.84 -3.54 -16.93
N ASN A 9 -2.20 -3.81 -15.67
CA ASN A 9 -3.56 -4.19 -15.31
C ASN A 9 -4.35 -2.92 -14.90
N GLU A 10 -5.46 -2.65 -15.60
CA GLU A 10 -6.36 -1.53 -15.31
C GLU A 10 -7.71 -1.97 -14.72
N ASN A 11 -7.91 -3.28 -14.53
CA ASN A 11 -9.11 -3.82 -13.92
C ASN A 11 -9.17 -3.44 -12.44
N GLN A 12 -10.16 -2.61 -12.09
CA GLN A 12 -10.34 -2.11 -10.73
C GLN A 12 -10.66 -3.22 -9.74
N GLU A 13 -11.38 -4.26 -10.13
CA GLU A 13 -11.72 -5.37 -9.24
C GLU A 13 -10.46 -6.15 -8.83
N ASP A 14 -9.58 -6.44 -9.79
CA ASP A 14 -8.29 -7.10 -9.54
C ASP A 14 -7.41 -6.24 -8.62
N ILE A 15 -7.35 -4.93 -8.88
CA ILE A 15 -6.57 -3.99 -8.05
C ILE A 15 -7.13 -3.97 -6.62
N HIS A 16 -8.45 -3.91 -6.45
CA HIS A 16 -9.06 -3.91 -5.12
C HIS A 16 -8.86 -5.22 -4.37
N ALA A 17 -8.96 -6.36 -5.06
CA ALA A 17 -8.66 -7.68 -4.48
C ALA A 17 -7.20 -7.73 -4.02
N PHE A 18 -6.27 -7.33 -4.89
CA PHE A 18 -4.84 -7.28 -4.60
C PHE A 18 -4.52 -6.43 -3.36
N LEU A 19 -5.10 -5.23 -3.25
CA LEU A 19 -4.90 -4.34 -2.10
C LEU A 19 -5.39 -4.96 -0.79
N ARG A 20 -6.51 -5.72 -0.82
CA ARG A 20 -7.04 -6.38 0.38
C ARG A 20 -6.17 -7.55 0.83
N GLU A 21 -5.70 -8.35 -0.13
CA GLU A 21 -4.86 -9.53 0.09
C GLU A 21 -3.43 -9.16 0.51
N ASN A 22 -2.90 -8.04 0.02
CA ASN A 22 -1.52 -7.62 0.25
C ASN A 22 -1.45 -6.34 1.10
N SER A 23 -2.32 -6.23 2.12
CA SER A 23 -2.59 -4.98 2.87
C SER A 23 -1.44 -4.49 3.75
N PHE A 24 -0.38 -5.27 3.96
CA PHE A 24 0.83 -4.79 4.63
C PHE A 24 1.72 -4.02 3.63
N GLY A 25 1.44 -2.72 3.51
CA GLY A 25 2.08 -1.84 2.54
C GLY A 25 3.19 -0.97 3.13
N ILE A 26 3.78 -0.14 2.28
CA ILE A 26 4.79 0.85 2.62
C ILE A 26 4.21 2.25 2.36
N LEU A 27 4.01 3.04 3.41
CA LEU A 27 3.59 4.44 3.30
C LEU A 27 4.82 5.35 3.20
N ILE A 28 4.87 6.15 2.13
CA ILE A 28 5.98 7.04 1.81
C ILE A 28 5.50 8.48 1.72
N ASN A 29 6.22 9.40 2.36
CA ASN A 29 6.09 10.84 2.18
C ASN A 29 7.41 11.54 2.50
N GLN A 30 7.49 12.84 2.20
CA GLN A 30 8.60 13.66 2.63
C GLN A 30 8.42 14.07 4.09
N THR A 31 9.45 13.92 4.92
CA THR A 31 9.53 14.33 6.33
C THR A 31 10.88 14.98 6.55
N GLU A 32 10.90 16.21 7.06
CA GLU A 32 12.14 16.97 7.33
C GLU A 32 13.09 17.03 6.11
N GLY A 33 12.51 17.22 4.92
CA GLY A 33 13.26 17.30 3.66
C GLY A 33 13.74 15.98 3.08
N ARG A 34 13.46 14.83 3.73
CA ARG A 34 13.87 13.49 3.26
C ARG A 34 12.67 12.60 2.99
N LEU A 35 12.82 11.63 2.08
CA LEU A 35 11.83 10.56 1.93
C LEU A 35 11.86 9.66 3.16
N THR A 36 10.69 9.46 3.76
CA THR A 36 10.48 8.55 4.89
C THR A 36 9.49 7.49 4.48
N ALA A 37 9.77 6.24 4.87
CA ALA A 37 8.95 5.08 4.55
C ALA A 37 8.66 4.27 5.81
N THR A 38 7.40 3.91 6.01
CA THR A 38 6.98 3.04 7.12
C THR A 38 6.17 1.86 6.58
N HIS A 39 6.52 0.65 7.02
CA HIS A 39 5.76 -0.56 6.74
C HIS A 39 4.61 -0.67 7.73
N ILE A 40 3.37 -0.63 7.24
CA ILE A 40 2.15 -0.67 8.06
C ILE A 40 1.00 -1.36 7.33
N PRO A 41 0.05 -1.95 8.06
CA PRO A 41 -1.25 -2.31 7.50
C PRO A 41 -1.96 -1.07 6.94
N LEU A 42 -2.36 -1.15 5.68
CA LEU A 42 -3.14 -0.16 4.94
C LEU A 42 -4.34 -0.88 4.31
N GLU A 43 -5.51 -0.70 4.91
CA GLU A 43 -6.74 -1.40 4.57
C GLU A 43 -7.56 -0.61 3.56
N LEU A 44 -7.91 -1.25 2.44
CA LEU A 44 -8.88 -0.69 1.49
C LEU A 44 -10.28 -0.74 2.11
N ASP A 45 -10.90 0.43 2.26
CA ASP A 45 -12.22 0.59 2.86
C ASP A 45 -13.08 1.58 2.05
N THR A 46 -14.36 1.64 2.38
CA THR A 46 -15.30 2.61 1.82
C THR A 46 -15.75 3.57 2.92
N ASN A 47 -15.57 4.87 2.71
CA ASN A 47 -16.00 5.87 3.69
C ASN A 47 -17.52 6.09 3.65
N ILE A 48 -18.04 6.88 4.59
CA ILE A 48 -19.49 7.20 4.70
C ILE A 48 -20.10 7.86 3.45
N LYS A 49 -19.27 8.43 2.55
CA LYS A 49 -19.71 9.05 1.30
C LYS A 49 -19.66 8.08 0.12
N GLY A 50 -19.27 6.83 0.33
CA GLY A 50 -19.13 5.83 -0.72
C GLY A 50 -17.79 5.88 -1.46
N ASN A 51 -16.82 6.69 -1.01
CA ASN A 51 -15.52 6.76 -1.68
C ASN A 51 -14.56 5.72 -1.10
N LEU A 52 -13.78 5.10 -1.98
CA LEU A 52 -12.68 4.23 -1.59
C LEU A 52 -11.58 5.03 -0.89
N ILE A 53 -11.07 4.49 0.21
CA ILE A 53 -9.99 5.06 1.01
C ILE A 53 -9.06 3.95 1.50
N LEU A 54 -7.82 4.30 1.78
CA LEU A 54 -6.90 3.46 2.55
C LEU A 54 -6.93 3.93 4.00
N GLN A 55 -7.06 2.99 4.94
CA GLN A 55 -7.00 3.24 6.37
C GLN A 55 -5.79 2.55 7.00
N GLY A 56 -5.06 3.27 7.83
CA GLY A 56 -3.97 2.71 8.62
C GLY A 56 -3.76 3.57 9.86
N HIS A 57 -2.78 3.19 10.67
CA HIS A 57 -2.41 3.97 11.85
C HIS A 57 -0.88 4.09 11.94
N LEU A 58 -0.43 5.21 12.50
CA LEU A 58 0.96 5.46 12.81
C LEU A 58 1.07 5.82 14.29
N SER A 59 2.13 5.33 14.93
CA SER A 59 2.48 5.77 16.28
C SER A 59 2.76 7.27 16.28
N ARG A 60 2.34 7.97 17.35
CA ARG A 60 2.70 9.38 17.58
C ARG A 60 4.21 9.58 17.75
N GLU A 61 4.95 8.54 18.11
CA GLU A 61 6.42 8.56 18.18
C GLU A 61 7.08 8.48 16.80
N ASN A 62 6.36 8.07 15.76
CA ASN A 62 6.89 8.07 14.40
C ASN A 62 6.87 9.51 13.84
N PRO A 63 8.02 10.16 13.58
CA PRO A 63 8.05 11.56 13.14
C PRO A 63 7.34 11.79 11.80
N GLN A 64 7.12 10.74 11.00
CA GLN A 64 6.46 10.80 9.69
C GLN A 64 5.11 11.51 9.73
N TRP A 65 4.31 11.34 10.81
CA TRP A 65 2.98 11.94 10.89
C TRP A 65 2.99 13.46 10.96
N LYS A 66 4.06 14.05 11.51
CA LYS A 66 4.18 15.50 11.69
C LYS A 66 4.27 16.22 10.34
N ALA A 67 4.86 15.56 9.34
CA ALA A 67 5.03 16.14 8.01
C ALA A 67 3.72 16.23 7.21
N PHE A 68 2.68 15.49 7.61
CA PHE A 68 1.39 15.49 6.91
C PHE A 68 0.69 16.86 6.92
N SER A 69 0.99 17.73 7.92
CA SER A 69 0.44 19.09 7.96
C SER A 69 1.12 20.05 6.99
N GLU A 70 2.34 19.74 6.57
CA GLU A 70 3.11 20.55 5.61
C GLU A 70 2.87 20.08 4.17
N ASN A 71 2.88 18.76 3.97
CA ASN A 71 2.56 18.13 2.70
C ASN A 71 1.76 16.84 2.95
N ASP A 72 0.52 16.81 2.44
CA ASP A 72 -0.39 15.69 2.58
C ASP A 72 -0.24 14.64 1.46
N GLU A 73 0.63 14.88 0.47
CA GLU A 73 0.87 13.94 -0.63
C GLU A 73 1.68 12.74 -0.17
N ILE A 74 1.14 11.55 -0.45
CA ILE A 74 1.74 10.28 -0.08
C ILE A 74 1.79 9.31 -1.27
N LEU A 75 2.66 8.31 -1.15
CA LEU A 75 2.67 7.10 -1.96
C LEU A 75 2.55 5.90 -1.04
N ALA A 76 1.55 5.05 -1.27
CA ALA A 76 1.45 3.73 -0.66
C ALA A 76 1.85 2.66 -1.69
N ILE A 77 2.79 1.79 -1.31
CA ILE A 77 3.25 0.67 -2.14
C ILE A 77 2.76 -0.64 -1.53
N PHE A 78 2.14 -1.47 -2.36
CA PHE A 78 1.69 -2.81 -2.00
C PHE A 78 2.38 -3.80 -2.92
N SER A 79 3.07 -4.77 -2.34
CA SER A 79 3.85 -5.76 -3.07
C SER A 79 3.19 -7.12 -2.92
N GLY A 80 3.07 -7.85 -4.03
CA GLY A 80 2.65 -9.24 -4.03
C GLY A 80 3.83 -10.17 -4.24
N PRO A 81 3.57 -11.42 -4.67
CA PRO A 81 4.62 -12.40 -4.93
C PRO A 81 5.61 -11.90 -5.98
N HIS A 82 6.88 -12.24 -5.78
CA HIS A 82 7.94 -11.97 -6.72
C HIS A 82 8.95 -13.13 -6.74
N SER A 83 9.57 -13.36 -7.90
CA SER A 83 10.59 -14.41 -8.04
C SER A 83 11.54 -14.12 -9.20
N TYR A 84 12.77 -14.60 -9.05
CA TYR A 84 13.73 -14.64 -10.13
C TYR A 84 13.33 -15.69 -11.18
N ILE A 85 13.46 -15.32 -12.46
CA ILE A 85 13.21 -16.18 -13.60
C ILE A 85 14.54 -16.37 -14.34
N SER A 86 15.07 -17.59 -14.25
CA SER A 86 16.34 -17.93 -14.90
C SER A 86 16.15 -18.11 -16.39
N SER A 87 17.01 -17.50 -17.19
CA SER A 87 17.06 -17.78 -18.63
C SER A 87 17.41 -19.23 -18.94
N SER A 88 18.04 -19.95 -18.00
CA SER A 88 18.37 -21.38 -18.14
C SER A 88 17.14 -22.30 -18.15
N TRP A 89 15.94 -21.79 -17.89
CA TRP A 89 14.69 -22.58 -17.94
C TRP A 89 14.11 -22.68 -19.35
N TYR A 90 14.64 -21.91 -20.30
CA TYR A 90 14.14 -21.86 -21.67
C TYR A 90 15.12 -22.54 -22.63
N ASP A 91 14.58 -23.21 -23.64
CA ASP A 91 15.36 -23.85 -24.72
C ASP A 91 15.76 -22.86 -25.84
N HIS A 92 15.63 -21.55 -25.60
CA HIS A 92 15.99 -20.48 -26.53
C HIS A 92 16.62 -19.29 -25.79
N GLU A 93 17.26 -18.40 -26.54
CA GLU A 93 17.91 -17.21 -25.97
C GLU A 93 16.86 -16.29 -25.34
N ASN A 94 17.04 -16.03 -24.04
CA ASN A 94 16.16 -15.17 -23.26
C ASN A 94 16.98 -14.45 -22.18
N VAL A 95 16.47 -13.31 -21.70
CA VAL A 95 17.15 -12.51 -20.66
C VAL A 95 16.67 -12.92 -19.27
N PRO A 96 17.58 -13.05 -18.29
CA PRO A 96 17.18 -13.29 -16.90
C PRO A 96 16.38 -12.10 -16.37
N THR A 97 15.32 -12.35 -15.61
CA THR A 97 14.40 -11.31 -15.14
C THR A 97 13.83 -11.61 -13.75
N TRP A 98 13.09 -10.66 -13.19
CA TRP A 98 12.28 -10.83 -12.00
C TRP A 98 10.81 -10.62 -12.34
N ASN A 99 9.99 -11.63 -12.08
CA ASN A 99 8.54 -11.47 -12.12
C ASN A 99 8.07 -10.94 -10.78
N TYR A 100 7.17 -9.96 -10.81
CA TYR A 100 6.53 -9.41 -9.62
C TYR A 100 5.16 -8.81 -9.98
N ILE A 101 4.35 -8.58 -8.95
CA ILE A 101 3.14 -7.76 -9.04
C ILE A 101 3.17 -6.73 -7.90
N ALA A 102 2.80 -5.49 -8.21
CA ALA A 102 2.75 -4.41 -7.24
C ALA A 102 1.69 -3.38 -7.62
N VAL A 103 1.11 -2.74 -6.60
CA VAL A 103 0.19 -1.61 -6.76
C VAL A 103 0.76 -0.40 -6.04
N HIS A 104 0.83 0.72 -6.74
CA HIS A 104 1.22 2.02 -6.19
C HIS A 104 -0.02 2.91 -6.14
N VAL A 105 -0.39 3.36 -4.94
CA VAL A 105 -1.51 4.27 -4.71
C VAL A 105 -0.97 5.63 -4.29
N TYR A 106 -1.22 6.64 -5.13
CA TYR A 106 -0.98 8.03 -4.77
C TYR A 106 -2.25 8.61 -4.15
N GLY A 107 -2.09 9.46 -3.15
CA GLY A 107 -3.24 10.06 -2.49
C GLY A 107 -2.86 11.18 -1.54
N LYS A 108 -3.89 11.73 -0.90
CA LYS A 108 -3.76 12.73 0.15
C LYS A 108 -4.15 12.12 1.48
N ILE A 109 -3.32 12.33 2.50
CA ILE A 109 -3.58 11.80 3.83
C ILE A 109 -4.51 12.72 4.61
N LYS A 110 -5.37 12.12 5.43
CA LYS A 110 -6.20 12.82 6.41
C LYS A 110 -6.04 12.14 7.75
N ILE A 111 -5.57 12.89 8.74
CA ILE A 111 -5.46 12.41 10.12
C ILE A 111 -6.88 12.34 10.72
N ILE A 112 -7.18 11.22 11.39
CA ILE A 112 -8.40 11.02 12.17
C ILE A 112 -8.03 10.87 13.64
N GLU A 113 -8.89 11.35 14.53
CA GLU A 113 -8.67 11.36 15.98
C GLU A 113 -9.94 10.93 16.72
N GLY A 114 -9.84 10.71 18.03
CA GLY A 114 -10.97 10.38 18.90
C GLY A 114 -11.62 9.03 18.59
N GLU A 115 -12.95 9.00 18.57
CA GLU A 115 -13.71 7.74 18.39
C GLU A 115 -13.44 7.08 17.03
N ALA A 116 -13.16 7.88 15.99
CA ALA A 116 -12.90 7.36 14.65
C ALA A 116 -11.62 6.50 14.59
N VAL A 117 -10.56 6.89 15.30
CA VAL A 117 -9.32 6.09 15.33
C VAL A 117 -9.51 4.80 16.14
N ILE A 118 -10.27 4.85 17.23
CA ILE A 118 -10.59 3.66 18.05
C ILE A 118 -11.39 2.65 17.22
N ALA A 119 -12.40 3.12 16.48
CA ALA A 119 -13.19 2.27 15.59
C ALA A 119 -12.34 1.62 14.48
N SER A 120 -11.44 2.40 13.87
CA SER A 120 -10.52 1.89 12.83
C SER A 120 -9.55 0.84 13.39
N LEU A 121 -8.96 1.08 14.57
CA LEU A 121 -8.09 0.13 15.26
C LEU A 121 -8.82 -1.17 15.62
N LYS A 122 -10.06 -1.07 16.13
CA LYS A 122 -10.86 -2.26 16.43
C LYS A 122 -11.12 -3.10 15.18
N LYS A 123 -11.53 -2.46 14.07
CA LYS A 123 -11.72 -3.15 12.78
C LYS A 123 -10.45 -3.86 12.32
N LEU A 124 -9.29 -3.24 12.53
CA LEU A 124 -8.00 -3.83 12.20
C LEU A 124 -7.72 -5.07 13.05
N VAL A 125 -7.85 -4.95 14.39
CA VAL A 125 -7.68 -6.08 15.32
C VAL A 125 -8.63 -7.22 14.96
N ASP A 126 -9.91 -6.93 14.77
CA ASP A 126 -10.92 -7.93 14.40
C ASP A 126 -10.52 -8.67 13.10
N LYS A 127 -9.97 -7.97 12.09
CA LYS A 127 -9.51 -8.61 10.84
C LYS A 127 -8.37 -9.61 11.06
N TYR A 128 -7.35 -9.23 11.82
CA TYR A 128 -6.11 -10.02 11.91
C TYR A 128 -6.14 -11.07 13.02
N GLU A 129 -6.92 -10.87 14.08
CA GLU A 129 -7.07 -11.86 15.17
C GLU A 129 -8.10 -12.94 14.81
N ILE A 130 -9.13 -12.66 14.00
CA ILE A 130 -10.07 -13.70 13.52
C ILE A 130 -9.37 -14.68 12.56
N ALA A 131 -8.31 -14.23 11.89
CA ALA A 131 -7.52 -15.02 10.95
C ALA A 131 -6.40 -15.86 11.61
N SER A 132 -6.25 -15.78 12.94
CA SER A 132 -5.26 -16.50 13.75
C SER A 132 -5.87 -17.69 14.49
#